data_AF-A0A8T5MYP0-F1
#
_entry.id   AF-A0A8T5MYP0-F1
#
_cell.length_a   1.000
_cell.length_b   1.000
_cell.length_c   1.000
_cell.angle_alpha   90.00
_cell.angle_beta   90.00
_cell.angle_gamma   90.00
#
_symmetry.space_group_name_H-M   'P 1'
#
loop_
_entity.id
_entity.type
_entity.pdbx_description
1 polymer ?
#
loop_
_entity_poly.entity_id
_entity_poly.type
_entity_poly.pdbx_seq_one_letter_code
_entity_poly.pdbx_strand_id
1 'polypeptide(L)' 'MRKGKLLMMLEEHINEYRLDANNSLRRNSHMNESVMESKEDVPQQVIDALLVDFVNYVGAQQGLDYGLYTKYLRKKIKSL' A
#
# COMPACT_ATOMS: atom_id res chain seq x y z
N MET A 1 -6.71 -19.82 6.73
CA MET A 1 -5.46 -19.20 6.24
C MET A 1 -4.53 -18.96 7.42
N ARG A 2 -3.22 -19.29 7.34
CA ARG A 2 -2.27 -18.98 8.43
C ARG A 2 -2.08 -17.45 8.50
N LYS A 3 -1.99 -16.87 9.70
CA LYS A 3 -1.87 -15.42 9.92
C LYS A 3 -0.76 -14.77 9.09
N GLY A 4 0.42 -15.38 9.03
CA GLY A 4 1.54 -14.90 8.20
C GLY A 4 1.28 -14.97 6.69
N LYS A 5 0.46 -15.92 6.22
CA LYS A 5 0.11 -16.03 4.78
C LYS A 5 -0.74 -14.84 4.31
N LEU A 6 -1.64 -14.33 5.16
CA LEU A 6 -2.39 -13.12 4.86
C LEU A 6 -1.47 -11.92 4.65
N LEU A 7 -0.50 -11.72 5.56
CA LEU A 7 0.40 -10.57 5.49
C LEU A 7 1.34 -10.64 4.28
N MET A 8 1.82 -11.83 3.92
CA MET A 8 2.58 -12.02 2.69
C MET A 8 1.76 -11.70 1.44
N MET A 9 0.49 -12.13 1.39
CA MET A 9 -0.41 -11.78 0.29
C MET A 9 -0.65 -10.27 0.22
N LEU A 10 -0.88 -9.62 1.36
CA LEU A 10 -1.04 -8.17 1.41
C LEU A 10 0.22 -7.46 0.92
N GLU A 11 1.42 -7.87 1.36
CA GLU A 11 2.68 -7.29 0.90
C GLU A 11 2.85 -7.38 -0.62
N GLU A 12 2.51 -8.52 -1.22
CA GLU A 12 2.54 -8.71 -2.67
C GLU A 12 1.59 -7.74 -3.38
N HIS A 13 0.33 -7.67 -2.93
CA HIS A 13 -0.69 -6.82 -3.56
C HIS A 13 -0.36 -5.33 -3.43
N ILE A 14 0.19 -4.87 -2.29
CA ILE A 14 0.56 -3.46 -2.14
C ILE A 14 1.78 -3.08 -2.98
N ASN A 15 2.69 -4.03 -3.27
CA ASN A 15 3.83 -3.79 -4.16
C ASN A 15 3.38 -3.53 -5.60
N GLU A 16 2.32 -4.18 -6.04
CA GLU A 16 1.72 -3.96 -7.35
C GLU A 16 0.85 -2.70 -7.34
N TYR A 17 -0.05 -2.59 -6.36
CA TYR A 17 -1.00 -1.48 -6.27
C TYR A 17 -0.31 -0.11 -6.18
N ARG A 18 0.80 0.01 -5.44
CA ARG A 18 1.50 1.29 -5.28
C ARG A 18 1.92 1.92 -6.61
N LEU A 19 2.12 1.13 -7.67
CA LEU A 19 2.49 1.61 -9.00
C LEU A 19 1.30 2.18 -9.79
N ASP A 20 0.07 1.71 -9.51
CA ASP A 20 -1.17 2.16 -10.15
C ASP A 20 -2.04 3.03 -9.23
N ALA A 21 -1.57 3.33 -8.01
CA ALA A 21 -2.38 3.95 -6.96
C ALA A 21 -3.05 5.24 -7.40
N ASN A 22 -2.32 6.17 -8.04
CA ASN A 22 -2.89 7.43 -8.53
C ASN A 22 -3.97 7.21 -9.62
N ASN A 23 -3.78 6.24 -10.51
CA ASN A 23 -4.81 5.89 -11.50
C ASN A 23 -6.03 5.25 -10.83
N SER A 24 -5.82 4.37 -9.85
CA SER A 24 -6.91 3.75 -9.10
C SER A 24 -7.72 4.77 -8.30
N LEU A 25 -7.05 5.74 -7.66
CA LEU A 25 -7.70 6.85 -6.96
C LEU A 25 -8.55 7.69 -7.94
N ARG A 26 -8.01 8.02 -9.12
CA ARG A 26 -8.76 8.72 -10.17
C ARG A 26 -9.98 7.93 -10.67
N ARG A 27 -9.80 6.64 -10.98
CA ARG A 27 -10.89 5.77 -11.46
C ARG A 27 -12.00 5.61 -10.43
N ASN A 28 -11.62 5.49 -9.16
CA ASN A 28 -12.53 5.23 -8.05
C ASN A 28 -12.84 6.49 -7.24
N SER A 29 -12.68 7.69 -7.80
CA SER A 29 -12.82 8.96 -7.08
C SER A 29 -14.16 9.14 -6.37
N HIS A 30 -15.21 8.51 -6.90
CA HIS A 30 -16.55 8.44 -6.33
C HIS A 30 -16.63 7.63 -5.03
N MET A 31 -15.64 6.79 -4.71
CA MET A 31 -15.63 5.91 -3.53
C MET A 31 -14.80 6.42 -2.36
N ASN A 32 -13.85 7.31 -2.60
CA ASN A 32 -12.77 7.61 -1.65
C ASN A 32 -12.67 9.10 -1.33
N GLU A 33 -13.71 9.88 -1.66
CA GLU A 33 -13.81 11.33 -1.40
C GLU A 33 -12.50 12.06 -1.70
N SER A 34 -11.74 11.54 -2.69
CA SER A 34 -10.45 12.12 -3.01
C SER A 34 -10.73 13.54 -3.48
N VAL A 35 -10.05 14.49 -2.85
CA VAL A 35 -10.19 15.93 -3.11
C VAL A 35 -9.67 16.17 -4.54
N MET A 36 -10.48 15.80 -5.53
CA MET A 36 -10.22 15.97 -6.96
C MET A 36 -10.24 17.45 -7.35
N GLU A 37 -10.41 18.37 -6.39
CA GLU A 37 -10.24 19.79 -6.61
C GLU A 37 -8.80 20.13 -7.04
N SER A 38 -7.80 19.43 -6.49
CA SER A 38 -6.45 19.46 -7.05
C SER A 38 -6.29 18.28 -8.03
N LYS A 39 -6.09 18.56 -9.32
CA LYS A 39 -5.71 17.57 -10.35
C LYS A 39 -4.32 16.97 -10.14
N GLU A 40 -3.78 17.05 -8.92
CA GLU A 40 -2.43 16.65 -8.58
C GLU A 40 -2.40 15.20 -8.10
N ASP A 41 -1.36 14.49 -8.52
CA ASP A 41 -1.10 13.13 -8.07
C ASP A 41 -0.68 13.13 -6.60
N VAL A 42 -1.17 12.15 -5.84
CA VAL A 42 -0.68 11.90 -4.48
C VAL A 42 0.79 11.50 -4.58
N PRO A 43 1.70 12.14 -3.80
CA PRO A 43 3.11 11.78 -3.82
C PRO A 43 3.32 10.31 -3.45
N GLN A 44 4.18 9.61 -4.19
CA GLN A 44 4.44 8.17 -3.98
C GLN A 44 4.87 7.84 -2.55
N GLN A 45 5.61 8.75 -1.89
CA GLN A 45 6.02 8.58 -0.50
C GLN A 45 4.85 8.51 0.47
N VAL A 46 3.76 9.25 0.19
CA VAL A 46 2.53 9.23 1.00
C VAL A 46 1.79 7.93 0.77
N ILE A 47 1.64 7.51 -0.49
CA ILE A 47 1.05 6.21 -0.86
C ILE A 47 1.79 5.07 -0.16
N ASP A 48 3.12 5.04 -0.28
CA ASP A 48 3.95 3.99 0.33
C ASP A 48 3.82 3.96 1.86
N ALA A 49 3.79 5.13 2.52
CA ALA A 49 3.62 5.23 3.96
C ALA A 49 2.26 4.64 4.40
N LEU A 50 1.19 5.01 3.71
CA LEU A 50 -0.18 4.59 4.02
C LEU A 50 -0.38 3.08 3.83
N LEU A 51 0.18 2.51 2.75
CA LEU A 51 0.12 1.07 2.48
C LEU A 51 0.91 0.26 3.51
N VAL A 52 2.11 0.72 3.88
CA VAL A 52 2.93 0.05 4.90
C VAL A 52 2.26 0.09 6.27
N ASP A 53 1.75 1.26 6.66
CA ASP A 53 1.04 1.42 7.93
C ASP A 53 -0.19 0.50 8.00
N PHE A 54 -0.99 0.45 6.92
CA PHE A 54 -2.15 -0.43 6.85
C PHE A 54 -1.79 -1.91 7.03
N VAL A 55 -0.74 -2.41 6.35
CA VAL A 55 -0.33 -3.82 6.50
C VAL A 55 0.18 -4.10 7.92
N ASN A 56 0.95 -3.17 8.50
CA ASN A 56 1.42 -3.32 9.89
C ASN A 56 0.26 -3.26 10.89
N TYR A 57 -0.73 -2.40 10.68
CA TYR A 57 -1.96 -2.35 11.46
C TYR A 57 -2.70 -3.69 11.42
N VAL A 58 -2.91 -4.26 10.23
CA VAL A 58 -3.51 -5.61 10.09
C VAL A 58 -2.66 -6.66 10.80
N GLY A 59 -1.33 -6.60 10.68
CA GLY A 59 -0.41 -7.47 11.41
C GLY A 59 -0.62 -7.41 12.92
N ALA A 60 -0.67 -6.21 13.49
CA ALA A 60 -0.89 -5.99 14.92
C ALA A 60 -2.23 -6.58 15.37
N GLN A 61 -3.31 -6.41 14.59
CA GLN A 61 -4.62 -7.02 14.87
C GLN A 61 -4.59 -8.56 14.83
N GLN A 62 -3.61 -9.15 14.14
CA GLN A 62 -3.38 -10.60 14.14
C GLN A 62 -2.44 -11.08 15.27
N GLY A 63 -1.94 -10.17 16.10
CA GLY A 63 -0.93 -10.45 17.14
C GLY A 63 0.46 -10.70 16.56
N LEU A 64 0.77 -10.08 15.41
CA LEU A 64 2.07 -10.17 14.74
C LEU A 64 2.69 -8.78 14.65
N ASP A 65 3.95 -8.65 15.08
CA ASP A 65 4.77 -7.51 14.70
C ASP A 65 5.37 -7.77 13.32
N TYR A 66 4.68 -7.32 12.27
CA TYR A 66 5.08 -7.62 10.89
C TYR A 66 6.32 -6.83 10.44
N GLY A 67 6.49 -5.60 10.96
CA GLY A 67 7.67 -4.79 10.69
C GLY A 67 7.94 -4.52 9.21
N LEU A 68 6.91 -4.20 8.42
CA LEU A 68 7.09 -3.81 7.03
C LEU A 68 7.62 -2.36 6.93
N TYR A 69 8.55 -2.10 6.00
CA TYR A 69 9.14 -0.79 5.78
C TYR A 69 9.01 -0.35 4.32
N THR A 70 8.81 0.95 4.08
CA THR A 70 8.69 1.53 2.73
C THR A 70 9.92 1.27 1.84
N LYS A 71 11.11 1.12 2.43
CA LYS A 71 12.34 0.76 1.71
C LYS A 71 12.28 -0.64 1.06
N TYR A 72 11.48 -1.55 1.61
CA TYR A 72 11.30 -2.89 1.06
C TYR A 72 10.38 -2.89 -0.16
N LEU A 73 9.41 -1.98 -0.19
CA LEU A 73 8.58 -1.75 -1.38
C LEU A 73 9.40 -1.20 -2.56
N ARG A 74 10.41 -0.38 -2.27
CA ARG A 74 11.29 0.23 -3.30
C ARG A 74 12.34 -0.73 -3.87
N LYS A 75 12.80 -1.73 -3.10
CA LYS A 75 13.87 -2.64 -3.52
C LYS A 75 13.42 -3.70 -4.53
N LYS A 76 12.16 -4.16 -4.48
CA LYS A 76 11.62 -5.17 -5.41
C LYS A 76 11.61 -4.73 -6.88
N ILE A 77 11.67 -3.43 -7.17
CA ILE A 77 11.68 -2.91 -8.56
C ILE A 77 13.06 -3.04 -9.22
N LYS A 78 14.16 -3.13 -8.45
CA LYS A 78 15.53 -3.19 -8.99
C LYS A 78 16.02 -4.60 -9.36
N SER A 79 15.18 -5.62 -9.24
CA SER A 79 15.56 -7.02 -9.50
C SER A 79 14.91 -7.63 -10.76
N LEU A 80 14.58 -6.80 -11.75
CA LEU A 80 14.15 -7.22 -13.09
C LEU A 80 15.09 -6.63 -14.14
#